data_AF-A0A1E8UIX1-F1
#
_entry.id   AF-A0A1E8UIX1-F1
#
_cell.length_a   1.000
_cell.length_b   1.000
_cell.length_c   1.000
_cell.angle_alpha   90.00
_cell.angle_beta   90.00
_cell.angle_gamma   90.00
#
_symmetry.space_group_name_H-M   'P 1'
#
loop_
_entity.id
_entity.type
_entity.pdbx_description
1 polymer ?
#
loop_
_entity_poly.entity_id
_entity_poly.type
_entity_poly.pdbx_seq_one_letter_code
_entity_poly.pdbx_strand_id
1 'polypeptide(L)'
;MSIVRRLARPLLATGFIAGGVDAFRNSSTTARQLDPVLKALESAAPQLRPVTANRAVVAQGLAAAQVAAASLLAVSKLPRLSSTVLLGTTALNGYAQYRSADASTTEGKEARRSGLLKNVSLLGGVMIAAVDTSGNPSLAWRASHLADDVRKNAVKVSKDTKKKLTEAEKAVQNAVSF
;
A
#
# COMPACT_ATOMS: atom_id res chain seq x y z
N MET A 1 16.61 3.52 8.23
CA MET A 1 15.56 2.71 8.88
C MET A 1 15.85 2.67 10.37
N SER A 2 14.87 3.00 11.24
CA SER A 2 15.07 2.82 12.68
C SER A 2 15.05 1.34 13.05
N ILE A 3 15.74 0.96 14.13
CA ILE A 3 15.72 -0.42 14.67
C ILE A 3 14.28 -0.87 14.95
N VAL A 4 13.44 0.04 15.44
CA VAL A 4 12.01 -0.17 15.69
C VAL A 4 11.29 -0.62 14.42
N ARG A 5 11.50 0.06 13.28
CA ARG A 5 10.85 -0.33 12.00
C ARG A 5 11.31 -1.68 11.48
N ARG A 6 12.58 -2.04 11.72
CA ARG A 6 13.16 -3.33 11.33
C ARG A 6 12.47 -4.50 12.03
N LEU A 7 12.00 -4.30 13.26
CA LEU A 7 11.30 -5.32 14.04
C LEU A 7 9.78 -5.21 13.89
N ALA A 8 9.23 -4.00 13.93
CA ALA A 8 7.80 -3.76 13.92
C ALA A 8 7.11 -4.27 12.65
N ARG A 9 7.73 -4.12 11.47
CA ARG A 9 7.10 -4.52 10.20
C ARG A 9 7.00 -6.05 10.04
N PRO A 10 8.05 -6.84 10.30
CA PRO A 10 7.92 -8.30 10.38
C PRO A 10 6.88 -8.74 11.42
N LEU A 11 6.92 -8.16 12.63
CA LEU A 11 5.97 -8.51 13.69
C LEU A 11 4.53 -8.19 13.29
N LEU A 12 4.27 -7.01 12.72
CA LEU A 12 2.96 -6.61 12.23
C LEU A 12 2.48 -7.54 11.09
N ALA A 13 3.37 -7.95 10.19
CA ALA A 13 3.06 -8.83 9.07
C ALA A 13 2.57 -10.22 9.52
N THR A 14 3.00 -10.73 10.68
CA THR A 14 2.64 -12.07 11.16
C THR A 14 1.13 -12.31 11.19
N GLY A 15 0.36 -11.36 11.72
CA GLY A 15 -1.10 -11.46 11.82
C GLY A 15 -1.78 -11.53 10.45
N PHE A 16 -1.26 -10.78 9.48
CA PHE A 16 -1.78 -10.77 8.10
C PHE A 16 -1.42 -12.04 7.34
N ILE A 17 -0.20 -12.56 7.53
CA ILE A 17 0.24 -13.83 6.93
C ILE A 17 -0.61 -14.98 7.48
N ALA A 18 -0.72 -15.08 8.80
CA ALA A 18 -1.50 -16.15 9.44
C ALA A 18 -2.97 -16.12 8.99
N GLY A 19 -3.61 -14.96 9.03
CA GLY A 19 -5.00 -14.82 8.56
C GLY A 19 -5.15 -15.03 7.06
N GLY A 20 -4.17 -14.62 6.25
CA GLY A 20 -4.20 -14.82 4.81
C GLY A 20 -4.02 -16.28 4.40
N VAL A 21 -3.12 -17.00 5.05
CA VAL A 21 -2.93 -18.45 4.83
C VAL A 21 -4.18 -19.23 5.24
N ASP A 22 -4.80 -18.86 6.36
CA ASP A 22 -6.04 -19.49 6.80
C ASP A 22 -7.19 -19.24 5.81
N ALA A 23 -7.36 -18.01 5.33
CA ALA A 23 -8.33 -17.65 4.29
C ALA A 23 -8.05 -18.37 2.95
N PHE A 24 -6.78 -18.57 2.60
CA PHE A 24 -6.41 -19.28 1.38
C PHE A 24 -6.76 -20.78 1.47
N ARG A 25 -6.50 -21.41 2.62
CA ARG A 25 -6.84 -22.82 2.89
C ARG A 25 -8.34 -23.05 2.97
N ASN A 26 -9.07 -22.11 3.56
CA ASN A 26 -10.52 -22.17 3.76
C ASN A 26 -11.31 -21.39 2.71
N SER A 27 -10.79 -21.34 1.47
CA SER A 27 -11.30 -20.45 0.42
C SER A 27 -12.79 -20.64 0.09
N SER A 28 -13.34 -21.84 0.26
CA SER A 28 -14.77 -22.12 0.05
C SER A 28 -15.67 -21.45 1.11
N THR A 29 -15.20 -21.40 2.36
CA THR A 29 -15.89 -20.69 3.45
C THR A 29 -15.70 -19.19 3.30
N THR A 30 -14.49 -18.74 2.99
CA THR A 30 -14.19 -17.32 2.74
C THR A 30 -14.99 -16.77 1.55
N ALA A 31 -15.15 -17.55 0.48
CA ALA A 31 -15.97 -17.18 -0.68
C ALA A 31 -17.42 -16.91 -0.28
N ARG A 32 -18.03 -17.79 0.52
CA ARG A 32 -19.41 -17.60 1.04
C ARG A 32 -19.54 -16.36 1.92
N GLN A 33 -18.53 -16.06 2.73
CA GLN A 33 -18.53 -14.85 3.56
C GLN A 33 -18.38 -13.57 2.73
N LEU A 34 -17.64 -13.63 1.62
CA LEU A 34 -17.39 -12.52 0.72
C LEU A 34 -18.54 -12.26 -0.26
N ASP A 35 -19.39 -13.25 -0.54
CA ASP A 35 -20.54 -13.14 -1.46
C ASP A 35 -21.36 -11.84 -1.34
N PRO A 36 -21.81 -11.41 -0.15
CA PRO A 36 -22.59 -10.17 -0.02
C PRO A 36 -21.79 -8.94 -0.45
N VAL A 37 -20.48 -8.91 -0.17
CA VAL A 37 -19.64 -7.77 -0.56
C VAL A 37 -19.33 -7.79 -2.05
N LEU A 38 -19.08 -8.97 -2.61
CA LEU A 38 -18.85 -9.12 -4.05
C LEU A 38 -20.11 -8.81 -4.86
N LYS A 39 -21.30 -9.15 -4.37
CA LYS A 39 -22.58 -8.73 -4.97
C LYS A 39 -22.75 -7.21 -4.94
N ALA A 40 -22.42 -6.56 -3.83
CA ALA A 40 -22.47 -5.09 -3.75
C ALA A 40 -21.48 -4.45 -4.73
N LEU A 41 -20.29 -5.05 -4.89
CA LEU A 41 -19.29 -4.60 -5.84
C LEU A 41 -19.74 -4.78 -7.30
N GLU A 42 -20.38 -5.91 -7.63
CA GLU A 42 -20.96 -6.16 -8.96
C GLU A 42 -22.10 -5.22 -9.31
N SER A 43 -22.84 -4.73 -8.32
CA SER A 43 -23.89 -3.73 -8.51
C SER A 43 -23.31 -2.33 -8.77
N ALA A 44 -22.22 -1.98 -8.08
CA ALA A 44 -21.54 -0.69 -8.26
C ALA A 44 -20.66 -0.63 -9.51
N ALA A 45 -20.06 -1.77 -9.89
CA ALA A 45 -19.13 -1.91 -11.00
C ALA A 45 -19.46 -3.18 -11.82
N PRO A 46 -20.49 -3.14 -12.68
CA PRO A 46 -20.93 -4.28 -13.48
C PRO A 46 -19.83 -4.89 -14.36
N GLN A 47 -18.83 -4.11 -14.75
CA GLN A 47 -17.67 -4.54 -15.53
C GLN A 47 -16.79 -5.57 -14.82
N LEU A 48 -16.91 -5.72 -13.48
CA LEU A 48 -16.14 -6.68 -12.70
C LEU A 48 -16.78 -8.07 -12.63
N ARG A 49 -18.03 -8.24 -13.11
CA ARG A 49 -18.77 -9.52 -13.09
C ARG A 49 -18.01 -10.71 -13.68
N PRO A 50 -17.26 -10.59 -14.80
CA PRO A 50 -16.47 -11.71 -15.32
C PRO A 50 -15.37 -12.17 -14.36
N VAL A 51 -14.80 -11.23 -13.61
CA VAL A 51 -13.73 -11.49 -12.64
C VAL A 51 -14.30 -12.04 -11.33
N THR A 52 -15.51 -11.62 -10.95
CA THR A 52 -16.16 -12.02 -9.71
C THR A 52 -17.04 -13.27 -9.82
N ALA A 53 -17.17 -13.83 -11.04
CA ALA A 53 -17.98 -15.01 -11.35
C ALA A 53 -17.54 -16.25 -10.55
N ASN A 54 -16.23 -16.45 -10.38
CA ASN A 54 -15.71 -17.53 -9.55
C ASN A 54 -15.30 -17.01 -8.16
N ARG A 55 -16.26 -17.07 -7.23
CA ARG A 55 -16.10 -16.60 -5.84
C ARG A 55 -14.91 -17.24 -5.11
N ALA A 56 -14.65 -18.53 -5.36
CA ALA A 56 -13.54 -19.25 -4.76
C ALA A 56 -12.18 -18.75 -5.26
N VAL A 57 -12.06 -18.49 -6.57
CA VAL A 57 -10.85 -17.92 -7.18
C VAL A 57 -10.61 -16.49 -6.68
N VAL A 58 -11.67 -15.69 -6.54
CA VAL A 58 -11.55 -14.34 -5.96
C VAL A 58 -11.07 -14.39 -4.52
N ALA A 59 -11.65 -15.27 -3.70
CA ALA A 59 -11.23 -15.45 -2.31
C ALA A 59 -9.76 -15.89 -2.20
N GLN A 60 -9.34 -16.84 -3.05
CA GLN A 60 -7.94 -17.26 -3.14
C GLN A 60 -7.02 -16.13 -3.60
N GLY A 61 -7.43 -15.35 -4.60
CA GLY A 61 -6.66 -14.21 -5.11
C GLY A 61 -6.49 -13.12 -4.05
N LEU A 62 -7.55 -12.78 -3.31
CA LEU A 62 -7.49 -11.83 -2.21
C LEU A 62 -6.59 -12.33 -1.07
N ALA A 63 -6.70 -13.60 -0.71
CA ALA A 63 -5.86 -14.22 0.32
C ALA A 63 -4.38 -14.26 -0.11
N ALA A 64 -4.10 -14.64 -1.36
CA ALA A 64 -2.75 -14.64 -1.92
C ALA A 64 -2.16 -13.22 -1.98
N ALA A 65 -2.95 -12.23 -2.40
CA ALA A 65 -2.55 -10.82 -2.41
C ALA A 65 -2.23 -10.32 -0.98
N GLN A 66 -3.05 -10.69 0.00
CA GLN A 66 -2.81 -10.35 1.41
C GLN A 66 -1.50 -10.97 1.91
N VAL A 67 -1.25 -12.25 1.65
CA VAL A 67 0.00 -12.92 2.05
C VAL A 67 1.21 -12.28 1.36
N ALA A 68 1.14 -12.06 0.05
CA ALA A 68 2.21 -11.43 -0.71
C ALA A 68 2.52 -10.01 -0.21
N ALA A 69 1.50 -9.19 0.03
CA ALA A 69 1.66 -7.86 0.59
C ALA A 69 2.24 -7.90 2.02
N ALA A 70 1.80 -8.84 2.86
CA ALA A 70 2.35 -9.01 4.20
C ALA A 70 3.83 -9.42 4.15
N SER A 71 4.21 -10.34 3.26
CA SER A 71 5.60 -10.73 3.04
C SER A 71 6.46 -9.56 2.57
N LEU A 72 5.97 -8.76 1.60
CA LEU A 72 6.65 -7.56 1.13
C LEU A 72 6.82 -6.52 2.25
N LEU A 73 5.79 -6.32 3.07
CA LEU A 73 5.86 -5.46 4.24
C LEU A 73 6.91 -5.96 5.24
N ALA A 74 6.96 -7.27 5.52
CA ALA A 74 7.92 -7.88 6.42
C ALA A 74 9.37 -7.62 5.98
N VAL A 75 9.66 -7.82 4.68
CA VAL A 75 11.00 -7.52 4.12
C VAL A 75 11.21 -6.03 3.81
N SER A 76 10.27 -5.16 4.19
CA SER A 76 10.30 -3.72 3.95
C SER A 76 10.43 -3.29 2.48
N LYS A 77 9.93 -4.12 1.55
CA LYS A 77 9.84 -3.81 0.12
C LYS A 77 8.49 -3.15 -0.16
N LEU A 78 8.50 -1.96 -0.76
CA LEU A 78 7.29 -1.18 -1.07
C LEU A 78 6.30 -1.13 0.12
N PRO A 79 6.74 -0.74 1.33
CA PRO A 79 5.97 -0.93 2.56
C PRO A 79 4.64 -0.20 2.52
N ARG A 80 4.59 1.00 1.92
CA ARG A 80 3.37 1.81 1.83
C ARG A 80 2.31 1.17 0.94
N LEU A 81 2.73 0.69 -0.24
CA LEU A 81 1.83 -0.02 -1.17
C LEU A 81 1.31 -1.30 -0.55
N SER A 82 2.23 -2.08 0.05
CA SER A 82 1.89 -3.31 0.76
C SER A 82 0.88 -3.05 1.87
N SER A 83 1.10 -2.01 2.67
CA SER A 83 0.17 -1.58 3.72
C SER A 83 -1.19 -1.14 3.19
N THR A 84 -1.25 -0.42 2.06
CA THR A 84 -2.53 -0.05 1.42
C THR A 84 -3.30 -1.29 0.94
N VAL A 85 -2.61 -2.26 0.33
CA VAL A 85 -3.23 -3.53 -0.08
C VAL A 85 -3.78 -4.25 1.15
N LEU A 86 -2.98 -4.38 2.21
CA LEU A 86 -3.38 -5.03 3.46
C LEU A 86 -4.56 -4.33 4.15
N LEU A 87 -4.64 -3.00 4.11
CA LEU A 87 -5.81 -2.25 4.59
C LEU A 87 -7.07 -2.69 3.85
N GLY A 88 -7.01 -2.71 2.52
CA GLY A 88 -8.15 -3.09 1.68
C GLY A 88 -8.60 -4.53 1.93
N THR A 89 -7.67 -5.50 1.87
CA THR A 89 -7.99 -6.92 2.04
C THR A 89 -8.49 -7.22 3.46
N THR A 90 -7.89 -6.61 4.48
CA THR A 90 -8.25 -6.84 5.88
C THR A 90 -9.57 -6.18 6.25
N ALA A 91 -9.86 -4.99 5.74
CA ALA A 91 -11.15 -4.34 5.95
C ALA A 91 -12.28 -5.15 5.31
N LEU A 92 -12.07 -5.62 4.08
CA LEU A 92 -13.03 -6.46 3.36
C LEU A 92 -13.29 -7.78 4.09
N ASN A 93 -12.22 -8.53 4.40
CA ASN A 93 -12.32 -9.81 5.10
C ASN A 93 -12.88 -9.65 6.52
N GLY A 94 -12.46 -8.61 7.24
CA GLY A 94 -12.93 -8.33 8.60
C GLY A 94 -14.42 -7.97 8.63
N TYR A 95 -14.90 -7.22 7.65
CA TYR A 95 -16.34 -6.93 7.50
C TYR A 95 -17.14 -8.20 7.19
N ALA A 96 -16.68 -8.99 6.21
CA ALA A 96 -17.30 -10.26 5.84
C ALA A 96 -17.39 -11.21 7.05
N GLN A 97 -16.26 -11.42 7.74
CA GLN A 97 -16.15 -12.24 8.95
C GLN A 97 -17.09 -11.75 10.05
N TYR A 98 -17.10 -10.44 10.35
CA TYR A 98 -17.97 -9.87 11.36
C TYR A 98 -19.45 -10.09 11.02
N ARG A 99 -19.82 -10.00 9.74
CA ARG A 99 -21.21 -10.16 9.32
C ARG A 99 -21.69 -11.62 9.37
N SER A 100 -20.79 -12.56 9.09
CA SER A 100 -21.07 -14.00 9.12
C SER A 100 -20.88 -14.66 10.49
N ALA A 101 -20.23 -13.98 11.43
CA ALA A 101 -19.93 -14.55 12.75
C ALA A 101 -21.22 -14.78 13.56
N ASP A 102 -21.29 -15.95 14.19
CA ASP A 102 -22.38 -16.32 15.08
C ASP A 102 -22.45 -15.35 16.28
N ALA A 103 -23.65 -14.93 16.61
CA ALA A 103 -23.95 -14.06 17.74
C ALA A 103 -25.16 -14.55 18.54
N SER A 104 -25.56 -15.82 18.34
CA SER A 104 -26.67 -16.44 19.05
C SER A 104 -26.26 -16.89 20.46
N THR A 105 -25.03 -17.37 20.63
CA THR A 105 -24.45 -17.81 21.90
C THR A 105 -23.60 -16.72 22.57
N THR A 106 -23.38 -16.83 23.88
CA THR A 106 -22.49 -15.90 24.62
C THR A 106 -21.06 -16.01 24.10
N GLU A 107 -20.59 -17.24 23.90
CA GLU A 107 -19.26 -17.56 23.38
C GLU A 107 -19.08 -17.03 21.94
N GLY A 108 -20.12 -17.17 21.09
CA GLY A 108 -20.12 -16.63 19.73
C GLY A 108 -20.00 -15.10 19.70
N LYS A 109 -20.73 -14.41 20.58
CA LYS A 109 -20.63 -12.94 20.73
C LYS A 109 -19.24 -12.50 21.17
N GLU A 110 -18.62 -13.21 22.11
CA GLU A 110 -17.25 -12.93 22.57
C GLU A 110 -16.22 -13.14 21.46
N ALA A 111 -16.31 -14.26 20.75
CA ALA A 111 -15.43 -14.56 19.61
C ALA A 111 -15.58 -13.51 18.51
N ARG A 112 -16.81 -13.09 18.20
CA ARG A 112 -17.10 -12.03 17.23
C ARG A 112 -16.49 -10.69 17.65
N ARG A 113 -16.62 -10.31 18.92
CA ARG A 113 -16.02 -9.07 19.46
C ARG A 113 -14.50 -9.12 19.42
N SER A 114 -13.91 -10.23 19.84
CA SER A 114 -12.46 -10.45 19.82
C SER A 114 -11.90 -10.37 18.39
N GLY A 115 -12.56 -11.04 17.43
CA GLY A 115 -12.19 -10.98 16.02
C GLY A 115 -12.26 -9.57 15.44
N LEU A 116 -13.34 -8.82 15.76
CA LEU A 116 -13.46 -7.43 15.35
C LEU A 116 -12.34 -6.56 15.92
N LEU A 117 -12.08 -6.66 17.23
CA LEU A 117 -11.02 -5.90 17.89
C LEU A 117 -9.65 -6.21 17.30
N LYS A 118 -9.34 -7.49 17.07
CA LYS A 118 -8.11 -7.92 16.39
C LYS A 118 -7.98 -7.25 15.01
N ASN A 119 -9.02 -7.30 14.18
CA ASN A 119 -8.99 -6.71 12.84
C ASN A 119 -8.82 -5.18 12.91
N VAL A 120 -9.49 -4.50 13.85
CA VAL A 120 -9.31 -3.05 14.07
C VAL A 120 -7.90 -2.72 14.51
N SER A 121 -7.31 -3.47 15.44
CA SER A 121 -5.92 -3.28 15.89
C SER A 121 -4.93 -3.48 14.75
N LEU A 122 -5.13 -4.51 13.92
CA LEU A 122 -4.30 -4.76 12.73
C LEU A 122 -4.42 -3.62 11.72
N LEU A 123 -5.65 -3.16 11.44
CA LEU A 123 -5.90 -2.02 10.55
C LEU A 123 -5.21 -0.75 11.06
N GLY A 124 -5.26 -0.47 12.36
CA GLY A 124 -4.54 0.67 12.96
C GLY A 124 -3.03 0.57 12.77
N GLY A 125 -2.44 -0.60 13.04
CA GLY A 125 -1.00 -0.81 12.86
C GLY A 125 -0.54 -0.64 11.42
N VAL A 126 -1.30 -1.17 10.45
CA VAL A 126 -0.93 -1.08 9.04
C VAL A 126 -1.24 0.30 8.43
N MET A 127 -2.21 1.05 8.97
CA MET A 127 -2.45 2.44 8.58
C MET A 127 -1.25 3.34 8.88
N ILE A 128 -0.62 3.16 10.04
CA ILE A 128 0.63 3.87 10.38
C ILE A 128 1.72 3.52 9.35
N ALA A 129 1.85 2.25 8.97
CA ALA A 129 2.82 1.82 7.97
C ALA A 129 2.52 2.34 6.54
N ALA A 130 1.25 2.58 6.21
CA ALA A 130 0.85 3.16 4.92
C ALA A 130 1.30 4.61 4.74
N VAL A 131 1.29 5.39 5.83
CA VAL A 131 1.67 6.81 5.83
C VAL A 131 3.13 7.05 6.25
N ASP A 132 3.83 6.04 6.75
CA ASP A 132 5.23 6.12 7.15
C ASP A 132 6.17 6.37 5.96
N THR A 133 6.67 7.60 5.84
CA THR A 133 7.66 8.00 4.82
C THR A 133 9.10 7.69 5.22
N SER A 134 9.32 7.18 6.42
CA SER A 134 10.62 6.72 6.90
C SER A 134 11.73 7.79 6.93
N GLY A 135 11.37 9.08 6.87
CA GLY A 135 12.29 10.21 6.77
C GLY A 135 12.54 10.68 5.33
N ASN A 136 12.02 9.98 4.32
CA ASN A 136 12.09 10.39 2.93
C ASN A 136 10.96 11.36 2.59
N PRO A 137 11.16 12.29 1.64
CA PRO A 137 10.07 13.12 1.14
C PRO A 137 8.95 12.27 0.53
N SER A 138 7.70 12.62 0.83
CA SER A 138 6.53 11.92 0.28
C SER A 138 6.42 12.15 -1.23
N LEU A 139 5.69 11.30 -1.96
CA LEU A 139 5.44 11.51 -3.40
C LEU A 139 4.73 12.84 -3.67
N ALA A 140 3.80 13.24 -2.80
CA ALA A 140 3.13 14.53 -2.89
C ALA A 140 4.12 15.70 -2.71
N TRP A 141 5.04 15.59 -1.73
CA TRP A 141 6.10 16.57 -1.55
C TRP A 141 7.02 16.63 -2.78
N ARG A 142 7.40 15.48 -3.35
CA ARG A 142 8.24 15.43 -4.55
C ARG A 142 7.53 16.03 -5.77
N ALA A 143 6.22 15.81 -5.89
CA ALA A 143 5.40 16.39 -6.94
C ALA A 143 5.29 17.91 -6.79
N SER A 144 5.09 18.42 -5.57
CA SER A 144 4.98 19.88 -5.33
C SER A 144 6.31 20.61 -5.55
N HIS A 145 7.44 19.96 -5.28
CA HIS A 145 8.77 20.54 -5.46
C HIS A 145 9.33 20.31 -6.87
N LEU A 146 8.68 19.49 -7.70
CA LEU A 146 9.14 19.23 -9.06
C LEU A 146 9.25 20.51 -9.88
N ALA A 147 8.26 21.40 -9.79
CA ALA A 147 8.27 22.67 -10.52
C ALA A 147 9.42 23.58 -10.06
N ASP A 148 9.67 23.66 -8.76
CA ASP A 148 10.77 24.45 -8.19
C ASP A 148 12.15 23.88 -8.55
N ASP A 149 12.29 22.56 -8.53
CA ASP A 149 13.53 21.87 -8.91
C ASP A 149 13.82 22.06 -10.41
N VAL A 150 12.79 21.94 -11.26
CA VAL A 150 12.89 22.21 -12.70
C VAL A 150 13.32 23.67 -12.94
N ARG A 151 12.69 24.63 -12.26
CA ARG A 151 13.04 26.06 -12.37
C ARG A 151 14.47 26.33 -11.93
N LYS A 152 14.90 25.80 -10.78
CA LYS A 152 16.27 25.97 -10.25
C LYS A 152 17.31 25.38 -11.21
N ASN A 153 17.02 24.22 -11.79
CA ASN A 153 17.89 23.59 -12.77
C ASN A 153 17.97 24.40 -14.07
N ALA A 154 16.84 24.92 -14.57
CA ALA A 154 16.81 25.77 -15.75
C ALA A 154 17.63 27.06 -15.56
N VAL A 155 17.53 27.71 -14.40
CA VAL A 155 18.32 28.92 -14.07
C VAL A 155 19.81 28.61 -13.94
N LYS A 156 20.18 27.46 -13.37
CA LYS A 156 21.59 27.03 -13.33
C LYS A 156 22.15 26.82 -14.73
N VAL A 157 21.43 26.09 -15.58
CA VAL A 157 21.86 25.81 -16.96
C VAL A 157 22.04 27.12 -17.76
N SER A 158 21.11 28.07 -17.64
CA SER A 158 21.23 29.36 -18.32
C SER A 158 22.43 30.18 -17.83
N LYS A 159 22.68 30.18 -16.52
CA LYS A 159 23.84 30.87 -15.92
C LYS A 159 25.16 30.25 -16.34
N ASP A 160 25.27 28.93 -16.33
CA ASP A 160 26.48 28.21 -16.75
C ASP A 160 26.76 28.42 -18.25
N THR A 161 25.70 28.40 -19.07
CA THR A 161 25.79 28.67 -20.51
C THR A 161 26.29 30.09 -20.76
N LYS A 162 25.72 31.09 -20.06
CA LYS A 162 26.15 32.49 -20.16
C LYS A 162 27.62 32.64 -19.78
N LYS A 163 28.05 32.00 -18.69
CA LYS A 163 29.45 32.05 -18.23
C LYS A 163 30.40 31.46 -19.29
N LYS A 164 30.08 30.30 -19.86
CA LYS A 164 30.88 29.67 -20.93
C LYS A 164 30.95 30.52 -22.19
N LEU A 165 29.85 31.16 -22.59
CA LEU A 165 29.84 32.11 -23.71
C LEU A 165 30.76 33.30 -23.45
N THR A 166 30.72 33.85 -22.23
CA THR A 166 31.57 35.01 -21.88
C THR A 166 33.06 34.63 -21.86
N GLU A 167 33.39 33.41 -21.42
CA GLU A 167 34.75 32.88 -21.46
C GLU A 167 35.23 32.66 -22.91
N ALA A 168 34.36 32.13 -23.79
CA ALA A 168 34.66 31.95 -25.20
C ALA A 168 34.86 33.30 -25.94
N GLU A 169 34.00 34.29 -25.69
CA GLU A 169 34.15 35.64 -26.25
C GLU A 169 35.48 36.27 -25.86
N LYS A 170 35.88 36.18 -24.58
CA LYS A 170 37.18 36.68 -24.11
C LYS A 170 38.36 35.96 -24.76
N ALA A 171 38.26 34.64 -24.94
CA ALA A 171 39.31 33.86 -25.61
C ALA A 171 39.48 34.28 -27.07
N VAL A 172 38.37 34.51 -27.78
CA VAL A 172 38.39 35.01 -29.17
C VAL A 172 38.97 36.42 -29.23
N GLN A 173 38.53 37.32 -28.34
CA GLN A 173 39.02 38.69 -28.31
C GLN A 173 40.53 38.76 -28.08
N ASN A 174 41.05 37.94 -27.16
CA ASN A 174 42.49 37.85 -26.90
C ASN A 174 43.28 37.29 -28.09
N ALA A 175 42.71 36.38 -28.88
CA ALA A 175 43.39 35.79 -30.03
C ALA A 175 43.46 36.74 -31.24
N VAL A 176 42.53 37.69 -31.36
CA VAL A 176 42.46 38.67 -32.46
C VAL A 176 43.29 39.94 -32.16
N SER A 177 43.68 40.15 -30.90
CA SER A 177 44.47 41.32 -30.46
C SER A 177 45.99 41.14 -30.51
N PHE A 178 46.49 40.05 -31.12
CA PHE A 178 47.91 39.83 -31.45
C PHE A 178 48.13 40.03 -32.95
#